data_AF-A0AAV9AFK0-F1
#
_entry.id   AF-A0AAV9AFK0-F1
#
_cell.length_a   1.000
_cell.length_b   1.000
_cell.length_c   1.000
_cell.angle_alpha   90.00
_cell.angle_beta   90.00
_cell.angle_gamma   90.00
#
_symmetry.space_group_name_H-M   'P 1'
#
loop_
_entity.id
_entity.type
_entity.pdbx_description
1 polymer ?
#
loop_
_entity_poly.entity_id
_entity_poly.type
_entity_poly.pdbx_seq_one_letter_code
_entity_poly.pdbx_strand_id
1 'polypeptide(L)'
;MKFENIRVLRPLIHLLVSLCVHWVAEEMTVSVLVDVTTGALCPGEQTCPEAIYLTGIQQTVVGIFKMVMLPILGQLADEYGRKPMLLITISTTIFPFALLAWSQTRGFVYAYYVLRTISYIMSQGSIFLIAVSYAVWSCP
;
A
#
# COMPACT_ATOMS: atom_id res chain seq x y z
N MET A 1 -23.39 6.56 30.79
CA MET A 1 -23.44 7.02 29.39
C MET A 1 -22.08 7.22 28.70
N LYS A 2 -20.96 7.49 29.41
CA LYS A 2 -19.66 7.76 28.77
C LYS A 2 -18.82 6.51 28.39
N PHE A 3 -19.06 5.36 29.04
CA PHE A 3 -18.30 4.12 28.82
C PHE A 3 -18.83 3.22 27.69
N GLU A 4 -20.09 3.36 27.31
CA GLU A 4 -20.71 2.55 26.25
C GLU A 4 -20.20 2.96 24.87
N ASN A 5 -20.05 4.27 24.63
CA ASN A 5 -19.48 4.84 23.42
C ASN A 5 -18.02 4.40 23.16
N ILE A 6 -17.19 4.24 24.20
CA ILE A 6 -15.79 3.81 24.04
C ILE A 6 -15.70 2.34 23.57
N ARG A 7 -16.66 1.49 23.99
CA ARG A 7 -16.71 0.09 23.55
C ARG A 7 -17.13 -0.03 22.09
N VAL A 8 -18.05 0.82 21.64
CA VAL A 8 -18.50 0.92 20.24
C VAL A 8 -17.40 1.52 19.35
N LEU A 9 -16.58 2.44 19.86
CA LEU A 9 -15.49 3.10 19.12
C LEU A 9 -14.19 2.28 19.06
N ARG A 10 -14.02 1.28 19.93
CA ARG A 10 -12.79 0.45 19.99
C ARG A 10 -12.40 -0.19 18.64
N PRO A 11 -13.33 -0.76 17.83
CA PRO A 11 -13.00 -1.28 16.51
C PRO A 11 -12.54 -0.19 15.54
N LEU A 12 -13.13 1.01 15.64
CA LEU A 12 -12.77 2.17 14.81
C LEU A 12 -11.37 2.68 15.15
N ILE A 13 -11.04 2.76 16.44
CA ILE A 13 -9.69 3.12 16.90
C ILE A 13 -8.67 2.09 16.40
N HIS A 14 -8.98 0.80 16.46
CA HIS A 14 -8.07 -0.24 15.97
C HIS A 14 -7.84 -0.12 14.46
N LEU A 15 -8.89 0.18 13.69
CA LEU A 15 -8.81 0.43 12.26
C LEU A 15 -7.98 1.68 11.94
N LEU A 16 -8.23 2.79 12.67
CA LEU A 16 -7.53 4.05 12.49
C LEU A 16 -6.03 3.91 12.80
N VAL A 17 -5.68 3.28 13.92
CA VAL A 17 -4.28 3.03 14.30
C VAL A 17 -3.59 2.15 13.26
N SER A 18 -4.24 1.06 12.82
CA SER A 18 -3.69 0.19 11.78
C SER A 18 -3.48 0.93 10.45
N LEU A 19 -4.42 1.80 10.07
CA LEU A 19 -4.33 2.58 8.84
C LEU A 19 -3.22 3.62 8.91
N CYS A 20 -3.09 4.32 10.04
CA CYS A 20 -2.01 5.27 10.27
C CYS A 20 -0.64 4.60 10.20
N VAL A 21 -0.47 3.44 10.86
CA VAL A 21 0.79 2.68 10.80
C VAL A 21 1.10 2.23 9.38
N HIS A 22 0.11 1.74 8.64
CA HIS A 22 0.27 1.34 7.25
C HIS A 22 0.74 2.52 6.37
N TRP A 23 0.09 3.68 6.48
CA TRP A 23 0.45 4.87 5.70
C TRP A 23 1.85 5.38 6.04
N VAL A 24 2.19 5.46 7.34
CA VAL A 24 3.52 5.90 7.77
C VAL A 24 4.60 4.95 7.25
N ALA A 25 4.36 3.63 7.31
CA ALA A 25 5.29 2.64 6.78
C ALA A 25 5.48 2.82 5.26
N GLU A 26 4.40 3.07 4.52
CA GLU A 26 4.47 3.30 3.07
C GLU A 26 5.31 4.54 2.73
N GLU A 27 5.04 5.67 3.37
CA GLU A 27 5.77 6.93 3.14
C GLU A 27 7.25 6.83 3.53
N MET A 28 7.57 6.16 4.65
CA MET A 28 8.96 5.93 5.07
C MET A 28 9.76 5.12 4.05
N THR A 29 9.10 4.25 3.27
CA THR A 29 9.80 3.41 2.30
C THR A 29 10.19 4.16 1.02
N VAL A 30 9.65 5.35 0.78
CA VAL A 30 9.95 6.14 -0.43
C VAL A 30 11.41 6.58 -0.44
N SER A 31 11.94 7.07 0.69
CA SER A 31 13.34 7.51 0.78
C SER A 31 14.32 6.34 0.70
N VAL A 32 14.03 5.24 1.41
CA VAL A 32 14.85 4.01 1.38
C VAL A 32 14.86 3.39 -0.01
N LEU A 33 13.74 3.42 -0.73
CA LEU A 33 13.70 2.89 -2.09
C LEU A 33 14.67 3.64 -3.00
N VAL A 34 14.67 4.98 -2.95
CA VAL A 34 15.57 5.77 -3.79
C VAL A 34 17.01 5.36 -3.52
N ASP A 35 17.43 5.30 -2.26
CA ASP A 35 18.80 4.92 -1.87
C ASP A 35 19.20 3.53 -2.38
N VAL A 36 18.38 2.50 -2.11
CA VAL A 36 18.62 1.12 -2.54
C VAL A 36 18.64 0.99 -4.07
N THR A 37 17.77 1.72 -4.76
CA THR A 37 17.69 1.66 -6.23
C THR A 37 18.87 2.36 -6.88
N THR A 38 19.29 3.53 -6.39
CA THR A 38 20.53 4.18 -6.85
C THR A 38 21.75 3.31 -6.58
N GLY A 39 21.85 2.70 -5.39
CA GLY A 39 22.97 1.83 -5.02
C GLY A 39 23.07 0.58 -5.90
N ALA A 40 21.94 -0.01 -6.28
CA ALA A 40 21.91 -1.22 -7.11
C ALA A 40 22.09 -0.94 -8.62
N LEU A 41 21.43 0.10 -9.15
CA LEU A 41 21.44 0.41 -10.58
C LEU A 41 22.71 1.18 -10.99
N CYS A 42 23.05 2.24 -10.26
CA CYS A 42 24.10 3.20 -10.62
C CYS A 42 25.14 3.35 -9.50
N PRO A 43 25.99 2.32 -9.23
CA PRO A 43 26.97 2.40 -8.15
C PRO A 43 28.01 3.48 -8.43
N GLY A 44 28.06 4.51 -7.57
CA GLY A 44 29.08 5.57 -7.61
C GLY A 44 28.82 6.72 -8.59
N GLU A 45 27.65 6.75 -9.24
CA GLU A 45 27.27 7.84 -10.15
C GLU A 45 26.46 8.91 -9.42
N GLN A 46 26.66 10.20 -9.75
CA GLN A 46 25.94 11.30 -9.10
C GLN A 46 24.48 11.43 -9.56
N THR A 47 24.15 10.85 -10.72
CA THR A 47 22.80 10.88 -11.30
C THR A 47 22.38 9.50 -11.79
N CYS A 48 21.16 9.07 -11.45
CA CYS A 48 20.61 7.79 -11.92
C CYS A 48 19.25 8.04 -12.60
N PRO A 49 19.24 8.44 -13.88
CA PRO A 49 18.01 8.74 -14.61
C PRO A 49 17.10 7.51 -14.76
N GLU A 50 17.68 6.30 -14.72
CA GLU A 50 16.92 5.05 -14.81
C GLU A 50 15.95 4.86 -13.63
N ALA A 51 16.37 5.18 -12.41
CA ALA A 51 15.51 5.10 -11.22
C ALA A 51 14.33 6.08 -11.30
N ILE A 52 14.56 7.28 -11.84
CA ILE A 52 13.51 8.27 -12.08
C ILE A 52 12.50 7.76 -13.12
N TYR A 53 12.98 7.13 -14.20
CA TYR A 53 12.11 6.61 -15.23
C TYR A 53 11.27 5.42 -14.75
N LEU A 54 11.88 4.50 -13.99
CA LEU A 54 11.20 3.36 -13.37
C LEU A 54 10.09 3.80 -12.43
N THR A 55 10.37 4.75 -11.53
CA THR A 55 9.35 5.30 -10.61
C THR A 55 8.24 6.02 -11.36
N GLY A 56 8.56 6.81 -12.39
CA GLY A 56 7.58 7.52 -13.23
C GLY A 56 6.63 6.58 -13.98
N ILE A 57 7.17 5.54 -14.63
CA ILE A 57 6.37 4.51 -15.29
C ILE A 57 5.49 3.78 -14.28
N GLN A 58 6.06 3.36 -13.15
CA GLN A 58 5.31 2.66 -12.11
C GLN A 58 4.09 3.49 -11.66
N GLN A 59 4.28 4.77 -11.33
CA GLN A 59 3.18 5.64 -10.87
C GLN A 59 2.09 5.79 -11.94
N THR A 60 2.48 5.90 -13.21
CA THR A 60 1.54 6.04 -14.33
C THR A 60 0.73 4.76 -14.53
N VAL A 61 1.39 3.60 -14.56
CA VAL A 61 0.73 2.29 -14.66
C VAL A 61 -0.21 2.07 -13.47
N VAL A 62 0.27 2.28 -12.25
CA VAL A 62 -0.55 2.16 -11.03
C VAL A 62 -1.76 3.09 -11.10
N GLY A 63 -1.58 4.36 -11.50
CA GLY A 63 -2.66 5.33 -11.63
C GLY A 63 -3.76 4.91 -12.61
N ILE A 64 -3.38 4.43 -13.80
CA ILE A 64 -4.35 3.97 -14.81
C ILE A 64 -5.13 2.76 -14.31
N PHE A 65 -4.43 1.74 -13.80
CA PHE A 65 -5.09 0.51 -13.35
C PHE A 65 -5.97 0.73 -12.11
N LYS A 66 -5.63 1.69 -11.23
CA LYS A 66 -6.45 2.03 -10.06
C LYS A 66 -7.83 2.57 -10.43
N MET A 67 -7.97 3.30 -11.53
CA MET A 67 -9.29 3.79 -11.99
C MET A 67 -10.28 2.65 -12.23
N VAL A 68 -9.79 1.47 -12.63
CA VAL A 68 -10.61 0.28 -12.87
C VAL A 68 -10.68 -0.62 -11.63
N MET A 69 -9.57 -0.76 -10.89
CA MET A 69 -9.52 -1.68 -9.75
C MET A 69 -10.26 -1.17 -8.51
N LEU A 70 -10.23 0.14 -8.24
CA LEU A 70 -10.94 0.73 -7.10
C LEU A 70 -12.46 0.43 -7.10
N PRO A 71 -13.22 0.63 -8.20
CA PRO A 71 -14.64 0.28 -8.20
C PRO A 71 -14.89 -1.22 -8.08
N ILE A 72 -14.06 -2.06 -8.71
CA ILE A 72 -14.17 -3.53 -8.61
C ILE A 72 -13.97 -3.99 -7.17
N LEU A 73 -12.88 -3.54 -6.52
CA LEU A 73 -12.62 -3.84 -5.11
C LEU A 73 -13.72 -3.29 -4.19
N GLY A 74 -14.33 -2.16 -4.54
CA GLY A 74 -15.47 -1.60 -3.82
C GLY A 74 -16.66 -2.55 -3.82
N GLN A 75 -17.09 -3.03 -5.00
CA GLN A 75 -18.18 -4.00 -5.11
C GLN A 75 -17.85 -5.32 -4.41
N LEU A 76 -16.62 -5.80 -4.54
CA LEU A 76 -16.18 -7.03 -3.87
C LEU A 76 -16.20 -6.87 -2.34
N ALA A 77 -15.82 -5.71 -1.81
CA ALA A 77 -15.85 -5.43 -0.38
C ALA A 77 -17.27 -5.34 0.18
N ASP A 78 -18.24 -4.92 -0.63
CA ASP A 78 -19.65 -4.88 -0.23
C ASP A 78 -20.27 -6.29 -0.22
N GLU A 79 -19.83 -7.22 -1.09
CA GLU A 79 -20.37 -8.59 -1.16
C GLU A 79 -19.65 -9.60 -0.23
N TYR A 80 -18.31 -9.58 -0.19
CA TYR A 80 -17.50 -10.47 0.67
C TYR A 80 -17.26 -9.91 2.09
N GLY A 81 -17.68 -8.67 2.33
CA GLY A 81 -17.52 -7.96 3.60
C GLY A 81 -16.19 -7.22 3.74
N ARG A 82 -16.20 -6.15 4.54
CA ARG A 82 -15.07 -5.20 4.64
C ARG A 82 -13.85 -5.69 5.40
N LYS A 83 -14.04 -6.54 6.42
CA LYS A 83 -12.93 -7.07 7.25
C LYS A 83 -11.93 -7.95 6.47
N PRO A 84 -12.37 -8.97 5.70
CA PRO A 84 -11.44 -9.81 4.95
C PRO A 84 -10.72 -9.04 3.84
N MET A 85 -11.40 -8.09 3.18
CA MET A 85 -10.79 -7.30 2.11
C MET A 85 -9.65 -6.41 2.62
N LEU A 86 -9.82 -5.82 3.82
CA LEU A 86 -8.78 -5.03 4.48
C LEU A 86 -7.54 -5.88 4.85
N LEU A 87 -7.76 -7.11 5.33
CA LEU A 87 -6.65 -8.03 5.65
C LEU A 87 -5.88 -8.47 4.41
N ILE A 88 -6.59 -8.79 3.32
CA ILE A 88 -5.98 -9.20 2.06
C ILE A 88 -5.12 -8.07 1.48
N THR A 89 -5.66 -6.84 1.44
CA THR A 89 -4.92 -5.68 0.90
C THR A 89 -3.67 -5.37 1.73
N ILE A 90 -3.76 -5.34 3.06
CA ILE A 90 -2.58 -5.13 3.92
C ILE A 90 -1.56 -6.26 3.73
N SER A 91 -1.99 -7.53 3.68
CA SER A 91 -1.07 -8.68 3.50
C SER A 91 -0.30 -8.61 2.18
N THR A 92 -0.93 -8.13 1.11
CA THR A 92 -0.30 -8.00 -0.20
C THR A 92 0.84 -7.00 -0.19
N THR A 93 0.73 -5.93 0.62
CA THR A 93 1.80 -4.92 0.73
C THR A 93 3.03 -5.37 1.51
N ILE A 94 2.90 -6.37 2.39
CA ILE A 94 4.03 -6.90 3.17
C ILE A 94 5.01 -7.68 2.28
N PHE A 95 4.47 -8.36 1.26
CA PHE A 95 5.24 -9.22 0.36
C PHE A 95 6.39 -8.50 -0.39
N PRO A 96 6.18 -7.35 -1.07
CA PRO A 96 7.28 -6.65 -1.73
C PRO A 96 8.34 -6.17 -0.73
N PHE A 97 7.98 -5.76 0.49
CA PHE A 97 8.96 -5.35 1.49
C PHE A 97 9.83 -6.50 1.99
N ALA A 98 9.25 -7.69 2.17
CA ALA A 98 10.01 -8.89 2.51
C ALA A 98 11.02 -9.26 1.42
N LEU A 99 10.65 -9.10 0.14
CA LEU A 99 11.55 -9.37 -0.98
C LEU A 99 12.73 -8.40 -1.02
N LEU A 100 12.49 -7.11 -0.76
CA LEU A 100 13.54 -6.09 -0.72
C LEU A 100 14.56 -6.32 0.41
N ALA A 101 14.08 -6.82 1.56
CA ALA A 101 14.93 -7.15 2.70
C ALA A 101 15.82 -8.39 2.46
N TRP A 102 15.43 -9.28 1.54
CA TRP A 102 16.17 -10.51 1.27
C TRP A 102 17.47 -10.27 0.51
N SER A 103 17.42 -9.52 -0.60
CA SER A 103 18.63 -9.16 -1.34
C SER A 103 18.43 -7.93 -2.23
N GLN A 104 19.49 -7.13 -2.36
CA GLN A 104 19.46 -5.84 -3.06
C GLN A 104 20.23 -5.90 -4.39
N THR A 105 20.18 -7.03 -5.09
CA THR A 105 20.79 -7.14 -6.42
C THR A 105 19.88 -6.54 -7.49
N ARG A 106 20.43 -6.14 -8.64
CA ARG A 106 19.68 -5.51 -9.75
C ARG A 106 18.43 -6.30 -10.14
N GLY A 107 18.53 -7.63 -10.27
CA GLY A 107 17.39 -8.49 -10.61
C GLY A 107 16.29 -8.47 -9.55
N PHE A 108 16.65 -8.45 -8.26
CA PHE A 108 15.69 -8.37 -7.16
C PHE A 108 15.03 -7.00 -7.07
N VAL A 109 15.73 -5.92 -7.44
CA VAL A 109 15.15 -4.58 -7.53
C VAL A 109 14.07 -4.55 -8.61
N TYR A 110 14.30 -5.10 -9.81
CA TYR A 110 13.25 -5.17 -10.83
C TYR A 110 12.07 -6.06 -10.41
N ALA A 111 12.34 -7.22 -9.80
CA ALA A 111 11.29 -8.09 -9.27
C ALA A 111 10.45 -7.38 -8.19
N TYR A 112 11.11 -6.62 -7.32
CA TYR A 112 10.47 -5.76 -6.33
C TYR A 112 9.57 -4.71 -6.99
N TYR A 113 10.03 -4.01 -8.03
CA TYR A 113 9.24 -3.00 -8.75
C TYR A 113 7.96 -3.61 -9.34
N VAL A 114 8.04 -4.80 -9.94
CA VAL A 114 6.87 -5.51 -10.49
C VAL A 114 5.89 -5.88 -9.38
N LEU A 115 6.37 -6.51 -8.30
CA LEU A 115 5.52 -6.91 -7.18
C LEU A 115 4.90 -5.71 -6.46
N ARG A 116 5.66 -4.62 -6.29
CA ARG A 116 5.18 -3.36 -5.72
C ARG A 116 4.11 -2.73 -6.59
N THR A 117 4.24 -2.79 -7.92
CA THR A 117 3.23 -2.30 -8.87
C THR A 117 1.90 -3.05 -8.68
N ILE A 118 1.94 -4.38 -8.66
CA ILE A 118 0.74 -5.22 -8.46
C ILE A 118 0.11 -4.92 -7.09
N SER A 119 0.94 -4.84 -6.06
CA SER A 119 0.49 -4.55 -4.69
C SER A 119 -0.17 -3.18 -4.60
N TYR A 120 0.38 -2.16 -5.24
CA TYR A 120 -0.17 -0.80 -5.24
C TYR A 120 -1.46 -0.67 -6.04
N ILE A 121 -1.59 -1.41 -7.15
CA ILE A 121 -2.85 -1.48 -7.90
C ILE A 121 -3.97 -2.03 -7.03
N MET A 122 -3.68 -3.06 -6.21
CA MET A 122 -4.68 -3.68 -5.34
C MET A 122 -4.95 -2.89 -4.05
N SER A 123 -3.91 -2.33 -3.43
CA SER A 123 -3.94 -1.88 -2.03
C SER A 123 -4.01 -0.36 -1.87
N GLN A 124 -3.36 0.40 -2.76
CA GLN A 124 -3.22 1.83 -2.57
C GLN A 124 -4.55 2.51 -2.96
N GLY A 125 -5.18 3.23 -2.02
CA GLY A 125 -6.48 3.90 -2.22
C GLY A 125 -7.72 3.03 -1.92
N SER A 126 -7.66 1.72 -2.15
CA SER A 126 -8.75 0.79 -1.79
C SER A 126 -8.90 0.67 -0.27
N ILE A 127 -7.78 0.58 0.46
CA ILE A 127 -7.78 0.55 1.94
C ILE A 127 -8.46 1.80 2.50
N PHE A 128 -8.17 2.99 1.96
CA PHE A 128 -8.78 4.24 2.45
C PHE A 128 -10.29 4.26 2.21
N LEU A 129 -10.75 3.90 1.00
CA LEU A 129 -12.18 3.87 0.68
C LEU A 129 -12.94 2.82 1.50
N ILE A 130 -12.37 1.62 1.68
CA ILE A 130 -12.95 0.55 2.52
C ILE A 130 -12.97 0.98 3.99
N ALA A 131 -11.93 1.67 4.47
CA ALA A 131 -11.84 2.17 5.84
C ALA A 131 -12.89 3.27 6.12
N VAL A 132 -12.99 4.27 5.25
CA VAL A 132 -13.98 5.35 5.37
C VAL A 132 -15.39 4.79 5.35
N SER A 133 -15.66 3.89 4.42
CA SER A 133 -16.98 3.30 4.31
C SER A 133 -17.30 2.43 5.54
N TYR A 134 -16.35 1.66 6.08
CA TYR A 134 -16.50 0.94 7.35
C TYR A 134 -16.80 1.88 8.52
N ALA A 135 -16.15 3.05 8.58
CA ALA A 135 -16.38 4.05 9.60
C ALA A 135 -17.81 4.61 9.55
N VAL A 136 -18.30 4.95 8.35
CA VAL A 136 -19.67 5.45 8.13
C VAL A 136 -20.71 4.40 8.55
N TRP A 137 -20.50 3.12 8.20
CA TRP A 137 -21.44 2.06 8.55
C TRP A 137 -21.45 1.72 10.06
N SER A 138 -20.34 1.98 10.75
CA SER A 138 -20.23 1.72 12.20
C SER A 138 -20.81 2.84 13.06
N CYS A 139 -21.24 3.96 12.47
CA CYS A 139 -21.86 5.08 13.18
C CYS A 139 -23.39 4.94 13.09
N PRO A 140 -24.11 4.91 14.24
CA PRO A 140 -25.57 4.78 14.26
C PRO A 140 -26.29 6.02 13.73
#